data_AF-A0A813A653-F1
#
_entry.id   AF-A0A813A653-F1
#
_cell.length_a   1.000
_cell.length_b   1.000
_cell.length_c   1.000
_cell.angle_alpha   90.00
_cell.angle_beta   90.00
_cell.angle_gamma   90.00
#
_symmetry.space_group_name_H-M   'P 1'
#
loop_
_entity.id
_entity.type
_entity.pdbx_description
1 polymer ?
#
loop_
_entity_poly.entity_id
_entity_poly.type
_entity_poly.pdbx_seq_one_letter_code
_entity_poly.pdbx_strand_id
1 'polypeptide(L)'
;MGPAPQESLKPAKNEPSGRFHVAGFLARRLLAFAYCAAFLSLGVQVEGLFGCSGVHPAEEVSVMAMTFTAWLGAALAGVTFLALGPMDESSTAVFATLWFCYAACMMLVPDGPPNFYPFREDKLLLEAGLAMIVFVQEQSPSRKENLGRLLAAWCLFRYRFTVMFKKMSGSCDVWRSFTALQAAYQLEAFPLPSTWPLQLAPVPVLRAVMAFQTAAALIASPWLLSPSQSTQAVVGFVQLLHVTLDAMLVNQGTLWPCSVALIVL
;
A
#
# COMPACT_ATOMS: atom_id res chain seq x y z
N MET A 1 13.30 67.26 -12.70
CA MET A 1 12.30 66.28 -12.22
C MET A 1 12.54 64.97 -12.93
N GLY A 2 13.35 64.08 -12.36
CA GLY A 2 13.50 62.71 -12.87
C GLY A 2 12.36 61.84 -12.32
N PRO A 3 11.78 60.93 -13.11
CA PRO A 3 10.72 60.05 -12.62
C PRO A 3 11.27 59.03 -11.63
N ALA A 4 10.53 58.76 -10.56
CA ALA A 4 10.87 57.79 -9.53
C ALA A 4 10.90 56.35 -10.10
N PRO A 5 11.71 55.43 -9.52
CA PRO A 5 11.76 54.04 -9.99
C PRO A 5 10.44 53.34 -9.67
N GLN A 6 9.83 52.73 -10.68
CA GLN A 6 8.69 51.84 -10.48
C GLN A 6 9.18 50.57 -9.77
N GLU A 7 8.79 50.43 -8.50
CA GLU A 7 8.93 49.21 -7.72
C GLU A 7 8.07 48.13 -8.40
N SER A 8 8.74 47.22 -9.11
CA SER A 8 8.08 46.10 -9.77
C SER A 8 7.57 45.14 -8.69
N LEU A 9 6.25 45.20 -8.43
CA LEU A 9 5.55 44.18 -7.66
C LEU A 9 5.81 42.82 -8.32
N LYS A 10 6.70 42.02 -7.73
CA LYS A 10 6.82 40.60 -8.08
C LYS A 10 5.44 39.97 -7.86
N PRO A 11 4.83 39.33 -8.85
CA PRO A 11 3.56 38.64 -8.63
C PRO A 11 3.79 37.55 -7.59
N ALA A 12 2.98 37.57 -6.53
CA ALA A 12 2.96 36.52 -5.53
C ALA A 12 2.75 35.19 -6.25
N LYS A 13 3.81 34.39 -6.29
CA LYS A 13 3.78 33.02 -6.78
C LYS A 13 2.88 32.27 -5.79
N ASN A 14 1.60 32.10 -6.14
CA ASN A 14 0.71 31.19 -5.43
C ASN A 14 1.28 29.79 -5.59
N GLU A 15 2.18 29.41 -4.69
CA GLU A 15 2.84 28.12 -4.73
C GLU A 15 1.86 27.02 -4.29
N PRO A 16 1.67 25.97 -5.10
CA PRO A 16 0.97 24.75 -4.67
C PRO A 16 1.79 23.94 -3.64
N SER A 17 2.77 24.55 -2.97
CA SER A 17 3.75 23.88 -2.10
C SER A 17 3.07 23.14 -0.95
N GLY A 18 2.05 23.73 -0.31
CA GLY A 18 1.38 23.10 0.84
C GLY A 18 0.75 21.73 0.57
N ARG A 19 0.18 21.49 -0.63
CA ARG A 19 -0.50 20.22 -0.94
C ARG A 19 0.47 19.04 -1.05
N PHE A 20 1.64 19.25 -1.65
CA PHE A 20 2.65 18.21 -1.81
C PHE A 20 3.29 17.80 -0.47
N HIS A 21 3.44 18.76 0.45
CA HIS A 21 3.97 18.49 1.79
C HIS A 21 3.02 17.61 2.62
N VAL A 22 1.70 17.89 2.57
CA VAL A 22 0.69 17.11 3.30
C VAL A 22 0.58 15.69 2.74
N ALA A 23 0.54 15.55 1.41
CA ALA A 23 0.48 14.25 0.74
C ALA A 23 1.71 13.37 1.08
N GLY A 24 2.92 13.92 0.91
CA GLY A 24 4.16 13.20 1.23
C GLY A 24 4.32 12.90 2.72
N PHE A 25 3.80 13.76 3.61
CA PHE A 25 3.74 13.47 5.04
C PHE A 25 2.81 12.28 5.33
N LEU A 26 1.57 12.33 4.82
CA LEU A 26 0.58 11.28 5.05
C LEU A 26 1.02 9.93 4.47
N ALA A 27 1.56 9.92 3.26
CA ALA A 27 2.08 8.71 2.62
C ALA A 27 3.20 8.05 3.45
N ARG A 28 4.13 8.84 4.01
CA ARG A 28 5.17 8.33 4.92
C ARG A 28 4.57 7.70 6.17
N ARG A 29 3.57 8.31 6.80
CA ARG A 29 2.94 7.75 8.01
C ARG A 29 2.16 6.48 7.72
N LEU A 30 1.39 6.47 6.65
CA LEU A 30 0.62 5.29 6.26
C LEU A 30 1.53 4.11 5.90
N LEU A 31 2.62 4.35 5.17
CA LEU A 31 3.56 3.29 4.84
C LEU A 31 4.38 2.84 6.06
N ALA A 32 4.81 3.77 6.93
CA ALA A 32 5.46 3.40 8.19
C ALA A 32 4.54 2.56 9.08
N PHE A 33 3.25 2.89 9.15
CA PHE A 33 2.25 2.08 9.83
C PHE A 33 2.13 0.68 9.21
N ALA A 34 2.09 0.59 7.87
CA ALA A 34 2.06 -0.69 7.16
C ALA A 34 3.28 -1.55 7.49
N TYR A 35 4.49 -0.98 7.47
CA TYR A 35 5.71 -1.68 7.89
C TYR A 35 5.66 -2.11 9.35
N CYS A 36 5.22 -1.23 10.26
CA CYS A 36 5.12 -1.53 11.68
C CYS A 36 4.18 -2.72 11.92
N ALA A 37 2.99 -2.70 11.31
CA ALA A 37 2.03 -3.80 11.38
C ALA A 37 2.59 -5.10 10.79
N ALA A 38 3.28 -5.04 9.65
CA ALA A 38 3.90 -6.22 9.03
C ALA A 38 4.98 -6.84 9.94
N PHE A 39 5.87 -6.00 10.48
CA PHE A 39 6.95 -6.44 11.35
C PHE A 39 6.45 -6.98 12.69
N LEU A 40 5.45 -6.35 13.31
CA LEU A 40 4.82 -6.86 14.52
C LEU A 40 4.14 -8.21 14.26
N SER A 41 3.39 -8.31 13.16
CA SER A 41 2.74 -9.56 12.75
C SER A 41 3.77 -10.67 12.55
N LEU A 42 4.85 -10.37 11.81
CA LEU A 42 5.93 -11.33 11.58
C LEU A 42 6.62 -11.72 12.88
N GLY A 43 7.00 -10.76 13.72
CA GLY A 43 7.73 -10.99 14.97
C GLY A 43 7.00 -11.92 15.95
N VAL A 44 5.67 -11.86 15.99
CA VAL A 44 4.85 -12.78 16.80
C VAL A 44 4.75 -14.17 16.15
N GLN A 45 4.83 -14.25 14.82
CA GLN A 45 4.64 -15.49 14.06
C GLN A 45 5.93 -16.26 13.78
N VAL A 46 7.12 -15.64 13.86
CA VAL A 46 8.39 -16.28 13.46
C VAL A 46 8.59 -17.62 14.17
N GLU A 47 8.41 -17.68 15.49
CA GLU A 47 8.60 -18.92 16.25
C GLU A 47 7.58 -20.00 15.87
N GLY A 48 6.31 -19.62 15.73
CA GLY A 48 5.24 -20.55 15.38
C GLY A 48 5.31 -21.06 13.94
N LEU A 49 5.86 -20.27 13.02
CA LEU A 49 6.03 -20.64 11.62
C LEU A 49 7.34 -21.40 11.40
N PHE A 50 8.45 -20.91 11.94
CA PHE A 50 9.81 -21.33 11.55
C PHE A 50 10.64 -21.94 12.69
N GLY A 51 10.16 -21.91 13.93
CA GLY A 51 10.84 -22.54 15.06
C GLY A 51 10.96 -24.07 14.89
N CYS A 52 11.67 -24.72 15.80
CA CYS A 52 11.94 -26.16 15.73
C CYS A 52 10.66 -27.03 15.71
N SER A 53 9.55 -26.50 16.26
CA SER A 53 8.21 -27.12 16.23
C SER A 53 7.23 -26.33 15.35
N GLY A 54 7.72 -25.46 14.48
CA GLY A 54 6.93 -24.61 13.60
C GLY A 54 6.36 -25.37 12.41
N VAL A 55 5.46 -24.71 11.68
CA VAL A 55 4.82 -25.27 10.47
C VAL A 55 5.85 -25.58 9.37
N HIS A 56 6.87 -24.72 9.24
CA HIS A 56 7.97 -24.83 8.28
C HIS A 56 9.31 -24.61 8.99
N PRO A 57 9.84 -25.63 9.71
CA PRO A 57 11.04 -25.48 10.51
C PRO A 57 12.24 -24.96 9.71
N ALA A 58 12.91 -23.94 10.25
CA ALA A 58 14.10 -23.31 9.69
C ALA A 58 15.33 -23.55 10.58
N GLU A 59 16.50 -23.17 10.09
CA GLU A 59 17.71 -23.11 10.92
C GLU A 59 17.51 -22.10 12.07
N GLU A 60 17.92 -22.47 13.29
CA GLU A 60 17.77 -21.64 14.49
C GLU A 60 18.38 -20.23 14.30
N VAL A 61 19.51 -20.14 13.58
CA VAL A 61 20.16 -18.87 13.27
C VAL A 61 19.26 -17.97 12.42
N SER A 62 18.55 -18.53 11.44
CA SER A 62 17.59 -17.79 10.60
C SER A 62 16.39 -17.33 11.41
N VAL A 63 15.85 -18.19 12.29
CA VAL A 63 14.74 -17.83 13.20
C VAL A 63 15.12 -16.68 14.12
N MET A 64 16.32 -16.74 14.72
CA MET A 64 16.85 -15.69 15.57
C MET A 64 17.05 -14.38 14.80
N ALA A 65 17.67 -14.45 13.62
CA ALA A 65 17.92 -13.30 12.77
C ALA A 65 16.61 -12.63 12.31
N MET A 66 15.62 -13.43 11.89
CA MET A 66 14.29 -12.95 11.50
C MET A 66 13.57 -12.29 12.67
N THR A 67 13.59 -12.91 13.85
CA THR A 67 12.96 -12.37 15.07
C THR A 67 13.59 -11.02 15.44
N PHE A 68 14.91 -10.96 15.53
CA PHE A 68 15.63 -9.73 15.85
C PHE A 68 15.34 -8.62 14.83
N THR A 69 15.41 -8.95 13.54
CA THR A 69 15.15 -8.00 12.44
C THR A 69 13.70 -7.52 12.45
N ALA A 70 12.75 -8.40 12.77
CA ALA A 70 11.34 -8.04 12.84
C ALA A 70 11.07 -7.05 13.98
N TRP A 71 11.58 -7.30 15.19
CA TRP A 71 11.40 -6.38 16.31
C TRP A 71 12.11 -5.04 16.09
N LEU A 72 13.33 -5.06 15.53
CA LEU A 72 14.05 -3.85 15.17
C LEU A 72 13.29 -3.02 14.12
N GLY A 73 12.80 -3.69 13.08
CA GLY A 73 11.99 -3.08 12.02
C GLY A 73 10.68 -2.50 12.56
N ALA A 74 9.99 -3.21 13.46
CA ALA A 74 8.78 -2.73 14.12
C ALA A 74 9.03 -1.46 14.94
N ALA A 75 10.12 -1.41 15.70
CA ALA A 75 10.50 -0.24 16.48
C ALA A 75 10.81 0.97 15.58
N LEU A 76 11.64 0.78 14.55
CA LEU A 76 11.99 1.85 13.60
C LEU A 76 10.75 2.37 12.86
N ALA A 77 9.89 1.47 12.39
CA ALA A 77 8.64 1.82 11.72
C ALA A 77 7.67 2.54 12.65
N GLY A 78 7.58 2.11 13.92
CA GLY A 78 6.75 2.73 14.95
C GLY A 78 7.19 4.16 15.28
N VAL A 79 8.49 4.39 15.49
CA VAL A 79 9.07 5.73 15.71
C VAL A 79 8.77 6.64 14.51
N THR A 80 8.91 6.12 13.29
CA THR A 80 8.61 6.85 12.05
C THR A 80 7.13 7.15 11.92
N PHE A 81 6.25 6.22 12.30
CA PHE A 81 4.81 6.42 12.32
C PHE A 81 4.38 7.51 13.31
N LEU A 82 5.02 7.57 14.49
CA LEU A 82 4.76 8.57 15.53
C LEU A 82 5.33 9.96 15.22
N ALA A 83 5.94 10.15 14.05
CA ALA A 83 6.48 11.45 13.61
C ALA A 83 7.55 12.04 14.56
N LEU A 84 8.40 11.18 15.14
CA LEU A 84 9.49 11.66 15.97
C LEU A 84 10.53 12.37 15.07
N GLY A 85 10.65 13.69 15.24
CA GLY A 85 11.36 14.65 14.38
C GLY A 85 12.64 14.17 13.65
N PRO A 86 13.62 13.52 14.31
CA PRO A 86 14.86 13.09 13.64
C PRO A 86 14.66 12.07 12.50
N MET A 87 13.56 11.31 12.51
CA MET A 87 13.29 10.33 11.45
C MET A 87 12.81 10.99 10.15
N ASP A 88 12.23 12.18 10.22
CA ASP A 88 11.73 12.86 9.03
C ASP A 88 12.86 13.43 8.19
N GLU A 89 13.93 13.91 8.83
CA GLU A 89 15.14 14.41 8.16
C GLU A 89 15.90 13.29 7.43
N SER A 90 15.83 12.07 7.95
CA SER A 90 16.51 10.88 7.41
C SER A 90 15.56 9.90 6.72
N SER A 91 14.40 10.38 6.23
CA SER A 91 13.31 9.56 5.67
C SER A 91 13.80 8.53 4.63
N THR A 92 14.69 8.90 3.71
CA THR A 92 15.23 7.98 2.69
C THR A 92 15.98 6.81 3.31
N ALA A 93 16.86 7.09 4.28
CA ALA A 93 17.63 6.07 4.98
C ALA A 93 16.70 5.16 5.80
N VAL A 94 15.73 5.75 6.50
CA VAL A 94 14.73 5.01 7.28
C VAL A 94 13.95 4.04 6.39
N PHE A 95 13.37 4.50 5.28
CA PHE A 95 12.60 3.61 4.38
C PHE A 95 13.50 2.60 3.65
N ALA A 96 14.74 2.95 3.32
CA ALA A 96 15.70 1.99 2.80
C ALA A 96 16.00 0.89 3.82
N THR A 97 16.29 1.24 5.08
CA THR A 97 16.51 0.28 6.16
C THR A 97 15.29 -0.60 6.39
N LEU A 98 14.09 -0.02 6.49
CA LEU A 98 12.84 -0.79 6.63
C LEU A 98 12.64 -1.77 5.47
N TRP A 99 12.88 -1.31 4.24
CA TRP A 99 12.78 -2.15 3.05
C TRP A 99 13.78 -3.32 3.09
N PHE A 100 15.06 -3.03 3.37
CA PHE A 100 16.11 -4.06 3.45
C PHE A 100 15.85 -5.05 4.58
N CYS A 101 15.44 -4.59 5.77
CA CYS A 101 15.07 -5.46 6.89
C CYS A 101 13.91 -6.38 6.51
N TYR A 102 12.86 -5.84 5.89
CA TYR A 102 11.71 -6.65 5.49
C TYR A 102 12.09 -7.66 4.41
N ALA A 103 12.82 -7.22 3.37
CA ALA A 103 13.31 -8.10 2.31
C ALA A 103 14.23 -9.21 2.86
N ALA A 104 15.11 -8.89 3.82
CA ALA A 104 15.97 -9.87 4.48
C ALA A 104 15.15 -10.92 5.23
N CYS A 105 14.13 -10.51 6.00
CA CYS A 105 13.21 -11.44 6.64
C CYS A 105 12.53 -12.38 5.63
N MET A 106 12.13 -11.86 4.46
CA MET A 106 11.49 -12.67 3.41
C MET A 106 12.46 -13.63 2.71
N MET A 107 13.75 -13.27 2.61
CA MET A 107 14.79 -14.11 2.01
C MET A 107 15.29 -15.22 2.93
N LEU A 108 15.20 -15.05 4.26
CA LEU A 108 15.64 -16.02 5.26
C LEU A 108 14.68 -17.22 5.42
N VAL A 109 13.55 -17.22 4.74
CA VAL A 109 12.55 -18.30 4.76
C VAL A 109 13.11 -19.55 4.03
N PRO A 110 13.10 -20.75 4.64
CA PRO A 110 13.74 -21.96 4.12
C PRO A 110 13.35 -22.36 2.69
N ASP A 111 12.07 -22.16 2.33
CA ASP A 111 11.55 -22.51 1.00
C ASP A 111 11.53 -21.35 0.00
N GLY A 112 11.97 -20.14 0.43
CA GLY A 112 12.11 -18.93 -0.37
C GLY A 112 10.95 -18.62 -1.34
N PRO A 113 11.14 -17.64 -2.24
CA PRO A 113 10.33 -17.52 -3.44
C PRO A 113 10.65 -18.68 -4.39
N PRO A 114 9.65 -19.45 -4.88
CA PRO A 114 8.25 -19.07 -5.02
C PRO A 114 7.26 -19.74 -4.04
N ASN A 115 7.71 -20.54 -3.08
CA ASN A 115 6.85 -21.53 -2.44
C ASN A 115 6.12 -21.04 -1.17
N PHE A 116 6.67 -20.03 -0.47
CA PHE A 116 6.08 -19.57 0.79
C PHE A 116 5.93 -18.04 0.87
N TYR A 117 6.92 -17.27 0.39
CA TYR A 117 6.87 -15.80 0.39
C TYR A 117 7.60 -15.23 -0.84
N PRO A 118 7.27 -14.01 -1.29
CA PRO A 118 6.25 -13.12 -0.74
C PRO A 118 4.82 -13.45 -1.20
N PHE A 119 3.88 -13.51 -0.25
CA PHE A 119 2.46 -13.40 -0.55
C PHE A 119 2.19 -12.01 -1.18
N ARG A 120 1.01 -11.86 -1.80
CA ARG A 120 0.74 -10.73 -2.70
C ARG A 120 0.82 -9.38 -1.99
N GLU A 121 0.41 -9.35 -0.73
CA GLU A 121 0.41 -8.19 0.16
C GLU A 121 1.84 -7.77 0.51
N ASP A 122 2.71 -8.71 0.84
CA ASP A 122 4.13 -8.47 1.14
C ASP A 122 4.89 -7.94 -0.08
N LYS A 123 4.57 -8.49 -1.25
CA LYS A 123 5.12 -7.99 -2.51
C LYS A 123 4.73 -6.54 -2.75
N LEU A 124 3.47 -6.17 -2.48
CA LEU A 124 3.04 -4.78 -2.62
C LEU A 124 3.74 -3.88 -1.59
N LEU A 125 3.91 -4.32 -0.34
CA LEU A 125 4.62 -3.56 0.68
C LEU A 125 6.07 -3.27 0.28
N LEU A 126 6.78 -4.27 -0.25
CA LEU A 126 8.15 -4.11 -0.78
C LEU A 126 8.19 -3.16 -1.98
N GLU A 127 7.25 -3.27 -2.91
CA GLU A 127 7.18 -2.36 -4.06
C GLU A 127 6.84 -0.92 -3.66
N ALA A 128 5.93 -0.75 -2.69
CA ALA A 128 5.59 0.56 -2.13
C ALA A 128 6.76 1.19 -1.38
N GLY A 129 7.55 0.40 -0.65
CA GLY A 129 8.79 0.85 -0.02
C GLY A 129 9.80 1.38 -1.04
N LEU A 130 10.02 0.65 -2.14
CA LEU A 130 10.89 1.12 -3.24
C LEU A 130 10.38 2.43 -3.84
N ALA A 131 9.08 2.51 -4.14
CA ALA A 131 8.47 3.73 -4.68
C ALA A 131 8.65 4.92 -3.71
N MET A 132 8.56 4.68 -2.40
CA MET A 132 8.75 5.70 -1.38
C MET A 132 10.19 6.18 -1.23
N ILE A 133 11.18 5.27 -1.33
CA ILE A 133 12.60 5.64 -1.31
C ILE A 133 12.90 6.62 -2.45
N VAL A 134 12.42 6.31 -3.67
CA VAL A 134 12.58 7.18 -4.85
C VAL A 134 11.83 8.50 -4.67
N PHE A 135 10.58 8.45 -4.20
CA PHE A 135 9.76 9.64 -3.98
C PHE A 135 10.41 10.64 -3.01
N VAL A 136 10.98 10.16 -1.90
CA VAL A 136 11.62 11.04 -0.90
C VAL A 136 12.88 11.71 -1.47
N GLN A 137 13.65 11.03 -2.33
CA GLN A 137 14.82 11.60 -2.99
C GLN A 137 14.44 12.71 -4.00
N GLU A 138 13.27 12.60 -4.61
CA GLU A 138 12.78 13.49 -5.66
C GLU A 138 12.07 14.76 -5.15
N GLN A 139 12.21 15.14 -3.87
CA GLN A 139 11.50 16.30 -3.30
C GLN A 139 11.84 17.68 -3.96
N SER A 140 12.69 17.71 -4.99
CA SER A 140 12.80 18.86 -5.89
C SER A 140 11.60 18.92 -6.86
N PRO A 141 10.84 20.03 -6.91
CA PRO A 141 9.56 20.14 -7.61
C PRO A 141 9.71 20.29 -9.14
N SER A 142 10.52 19.44 -9.77
CA SER A 142 10.51 19.28 -11.22
C SER A 142 9.15 18.72 -11.65
N ARG A 143 8.31 19.57 -12.23
CA ARG A 143 6.93 19.26 -12.64
C ARG A 143 6.82 18.10 -13.65
N LYS A 144 7.92 17.67 -14.27
CA LYS A 144 7.90 16.80 -15.45
C LYS A 144 8.10 15.32 -15.15
N GLU A 145 8.81 14.93 -14.09
CA GLU A 145 9.16 13.53 -13.84
C GLU A 145 9.29 13.26 -12.33
N ASN A 146 8.18 12.95 -11.66
CA ASN A 146 8.27 12.31 -10.32
C ASN A 146 8.12 10.80 -10.53
N LEU A 147 9.26 10.13 -10.74
CA LEU A 147 9.30 8.68 -10.93
C LEU A 147 8.69 7.97 -9.72
N GLY A 148 8.90 8.46 -8.50
CA GLY A 148 8.33 7.86 -7.29
C GLY A 148 6.79 7.76 -7.33
N ARG A 149 6.12 8.81 -7.84
CA ARG A 149 4.65 8.82 -8.02
C ARG A 149 4.20 7.91 -9.15
N LEU A 150 4.93 7.90 -10.26
CA LEU A 150 4.65 7.00 -11.38
C LEU A 150 4.81 5.54 -10.96
N LEU A 151 5.85 5.22 -10.19
CA LEU A 151 6.08 3.91 -9.61
C LEU A 151 4.95 3.54 -8.64
N ALA A 152 4.52 4.47 -7.79
CA ALA A 152 3.40 4.24 -6.87
C ALA A 152 2.10 3.93 -7.63
N ALA A 153 1.76 4.74 -8.62
CA ALA A 153 0.61 4.53 -9.50
C ALA A 153 0.70 3.20 -10.26
N TRP A 154 1.88 2.86 -10.77
CA TRP A 154 2.15 1.58 -11.44
C TRP A 154 1.95 0.39 -10.52
N CYS A 155 2.51 0.43 -9.30
CA CYS A 155 2.38 -0.66 -8.32
C CYS A 155 0.91 -0.89 -7.95
N LEU A 156 0.16 0.18 -7.68
CA LEU A 156 -1.25 0.10 -7.35
C LEU A 156 -2.09 -0.42 -8.53
N PHE A 157 -1.90 0.13 -9.73
CA PHE A 157 -2.55 -0.35 -10.96
C PHE A 157 -2.29 -1.84 -11.15
N ARG A 158 -1.01 -2.24 -11.18
CA ARG A 158 -0.59 -3.61 -11.44
C ARG A 158 -1.17 -4.57 -10.41
N TYR A 159 -1.17 -4.20 -9.14
CA TYR A 159 -1.78 -5.00 -8.07
C TYR A 159 -3.29 -5.17 -8.29
N ARG A 160 -4.04 -4.07 -8.36
CA ARG A 160 -5.51 -4.06 -8.44
C ARG A 160 -6.01 -4.77 -9.69
N PHE A 161 -5.39 -4.45 -10.83
CA PHE A 161 -5.71 -5.06 -12.11
C PHE A 161 -5.44 -6.56 -12.06
N THR A 162 -4.26 -7.00 -11.61
CA THR A 162 -3.90 -8.43 -11.59
C THR A 162 -4.78 -9.23 -10.64
N VAL A 163 -5.20 -8.68 -9.50
CA VAL A 163 -6.14 -9.34 -8.57
C VAL A 163 -7.47 -9.59 -9.27
N MET A 164 -8.10 -8.55 -9.81
CA MET A 164 -9.43 -8.68 -10.40
C MET A 164 -9.41 -9.42 -11.74
N PHE A 165 -8.37 -9.22 -12.55
CA PHE A 165 -8.23 -9.90 -13.83
C PHE A 165 -8.17 -11.42 -13.62
N LYS A 166 -7.35 -11.90 -12.67
CA LYS A 166 -7.29 -13.34 -12.34
C LYS A 166 -8.65 -13.88 -11.86
N LYS A 167 -9.40 -13.11 -11.07
CA LYS A 167 -10.76 -13.47 -10.63
C LYS A 167 -11.71 -13.62 -11.83
N MET A 168 -11.65 -12.70 -12.80
CA MET A 168 -12.51 -12.70 -13.99
C MET A 168 -12.11 -13.70 -15.08
N SER A 169 -10.81 -14.01 -15.19
CA SER A 169 -10.28 -14.97 -16.16
C SER A 169 -10.42 -16.42 -15.73
N GLY A 170 -10.81 -16.69 -14.48
CA GLY A 170 -11.02 -18.05 -13.99
C GLY A 170 -12.14 -18.80 -14.71
N SER A 171 -12.15 -20.12 -14.56
CA SER A 171 -13.16 -21.01 -15.16
C SER A 171 -14.53 -20.92 -14.49
N CYS A 172 -14.61 -20.33 -13.30
CA CYS A 172 -15.85 -20.21 -12.53
C CYS A 172 -16.56 -18.89 -12.85
N ASP A 173 -17.85 -18.96 -13.16
CA ASP A 173 -18.64 -17.79 -13.55
C ASP A 173 -19.03 -16.87 -12.37
N VAL A 174 -18.77 -17.27 -11.12
CA VAL A 174 -19.19 -16.53 -9.90
C VAL A 174 -18.69 -15.08 -9.86
N TRP A 175 -17.49 -14.81 -10.40
CA TRP A 175 -16.96 -13.45 -10.51
C TRP A 175 -17.61 -12.67 -11.66
N ARG A 176 -17.89 -13.34 -12.78
CA ARG A 176 -18.51 -12.74 -13.98
C ARG A 176 -20.00 -12.47 -13.81
N SER A 177 -20.69 -13.27 -12.99
CA SER A 177 -22.09 -13.09 -12.60
C SER A 177 -22.27 -12.09 -11.46
N PHE A 178 -21.17 -11.55 -10.93
CA PHE A 178 -21.12 -10.64 -9.77
C PHE A 178 -21.80 -11.19 -8.52
N THR A 179 -21.81 -12.52 -8.33
CA THR A 179 -22.42 -13.17 -7.16
C THR A 179 -21.41 -13.58 -6.10
N ALA A 180 -20.10 -13.38 -6.34
CA ALA A 180 -19.01 -13.78 -5.43
C ALA A 180 -19.20 -13.29 -3.98
N LEU A 181 -19.69 -12.07 -3.81
CA LEU A 181 -19.85 -11.47 -2.48
C LEU A 181 -20.91 -12.15 -1.60
N GLN A 182 -21.81 -12.96 -2.17
CA GLN A 182 -22.80 -13.74 -1.42
C GLN A 182 -22.16 -14.77 -0.49
N ALA A 183 -20.98 -15.27 -0.85
CA ALA A 183 -20.24 -16.26 -0.08
C ALA A 183 -18.99 -15.66 0.59
N ALA A 184 -18.85 -14.32 0.60
CA ALA A 184 -17.63 -13.66 1.09
C ALA A 184 -17.36 -13.97 2.57
N TYR A 185 -18.40 -13.96 3.42
CA TYR A 185 -18.22 -14.26 4.84
C TYR A 185 -17.73 -15.71 5.08
N GLN A 186 -18.16 -16.66 4.26
CA GLN A 186 -17.80 -18.08 4.42
C GLN A 186 -16.46 -18.44 3.77
N LEU A 187 -16.06 -17.73 2.70
CA LEU A 187 -14.91 -18.11 1.88
C LEU A 187 -13.66 -17.27 2.14
N GLU A 188 -13.81 -16.06 2.69
CA GLU A 188 -12.65 -15.22 3.01
C GLU A 188 -11.95 -15.74 4.27
N ALA A 189 -10.61 -15.70 4.28
CA ALA A 189 -9.82 -16.25 5.38
C ALA A 189 -10.06 -15.50 6.71
N PHE A 190 -10.25 -14.18 6.64
CA PHE A 190 -10.46 -13.31 7.80
C PHE A 190 -11.56 -12.28 7.51
N PRO A 191 -12.85 -12.70 7.50
CA PRO A 191 -13.96 -11.79 7.27
C PRO A 191 -14.09 -10.81 8.45
N LEU A 192 -14.38 -9.55 8.14
CA LEU A 192 -14.65 -8.55 9.18
C LEU A 192 -16.12 -8.63 9.64
N PRO A 193 -16.46 -8.13 10.86
CA PRO A 193 -17.83 -8.14 11.37
C PRO A 193 -18.86 -7.49 10.42
N SER A 194 -18.44 -6.49 9.64
CA SER A 194 -19.25 -5.81 8.62
C SER A 194 -19.62 -6.69 7.42
N THR A 195 -18.96 -7.83 7.23
CA THR A 195 -19.25 -8.76 6.12
C THR A 195 -20.46 -9.63 6.40
N TRP A 196 -20.77 -9.88 7.68
CA TRP A 196 -21.98 -10.60 8.09
C TRP A 196 -23.28 -9.93 7.60
N PRO A 197 -23.56 -8.65 7.89
CA PRO A 197 -24.78 -8.01 7.40
C PRO A 197 -24.80 -7.91 5.87
N LEU A 198 -23.65 -7.85 5.21
CA LEU A 198 -23.57 -7.90 3.75
C LEU A 198 -24.00 -9.28 3.21
N GLN A 199 -23.64 -10.37 3.87
CA GLN A 199 -24.10 -11.71 3.47
C GLN A 199 -25.64 -11.81 3.51
N LEU A 200 -26.31 -11.03 4.37
CA LEU A 200 -27.76 -10.96 4.48
C LEU A 200 -28.39 -9.95 3.51
N ALA A 201 -27.59 -9.16 2.79
CA ALA A 201 -28.09 -8.13 1.89
C ALA A 201 -28.76 -8.74 0.63
N PRO A 202 -29.75 -8.04 0.04
CA PRO A 202 -30.35 -8.49 -1.21
C PRO A 202 -29.32 -8.63 -2.34
N VAL A 203 -29.47 -9.66 -3.18
CA VAL A 203 -28.58 -9.95 -4.31
C VAL A 203 -28.25 -8.74 -5.20
N PRO A 204 -29.19 -7.82 -5.52
CA PRO A 204 -28.86 -6.62 -6.30
C PRO A 204 -27.82 -5.72 -5.64
N VAL A 205 -27.83 -5.59 -4.32
CA VAL A 205 -26.85 -4.78 -3.57
C VAL A 205 -25.47 -5.40 -3.69
N LEU A 206 -25.38 -6.72 -3.50
CA LEU A 206 -24.13 -7.46 -3.62
C LEU A 206 -23.54 -7.39 -5.04
N ARG A 207 -24.39 -7.52 -6.06
CA ARG A 207 -23.99 -7.33 -7.46
C ARG A 207 -23.49 -5.92 -7.74
N ALA A 208 -24.13 -4.90 -7.18
CA ALA A 208 -23.70 -3.51 -7.34
C ALA A 208 -22.31 -3.26 -6.71
N VAL A 209 -22.07 -3.78 -5.49
CA VAL A 209 -20.76 -3.67 -4.83
C VAL A 209 -19.68 -4.39 -5.64
N MET A 210 -19.95 -5.61 -6.11
CA MET A 210 -19.02 -6.37 -6.94
C MET A 210 -18.75 -5.70 -8.30
N ALA A 211 -19.78 -5.13 -8.92
CA ALA A 211 -19.63 -4.37 -10.16
C ALA A 211 -18.76 -3.13 -9.95
N PHE A 212 -18.95 -2.40 -8.85
CA PHE A 212 -18.10 -1.28 -8.47
C PHE A 212 -16.64 -1.71 -8.27
N GLN A 213 -16.37 -2.74 -7.46
CA GLN A 213 -15.00 -3.24 -7.24
C GLN A 213 -14.34 -3.67 -8.55
N THR A 214 -15.10 -4.31 -9.45
CA THR A 214 -14.61 -4.73 -10.77
C THR A 214 -14.28 -3.53 -11.65
N ALA A 215 -15.17 -2.54 -11.73
CA ALA A 215 -14.94 -1.32 -12.49
C ALA A 215 -13.76 -0.50 -11.92
N ALA A 216 -13.68 -0.35 -10.60
CA ALA A 216 -12.56 0.32 -9.95
C ALA A 216 -11.22 -0.40 -10.23
N ALA A 217 -11.20 -1.73 -10.19
CA ALA A 217 -9.99 -2.53 -10.39
C ALA A 217 -9.54 -2.62 -11.85
N LEU A 218 -10.46 -2.82 -12.80
CA LEU A 218 -10.12 -3.11 -14.21
C LEU A 218 -10.24 -1.89 -15.12
N ILE A 219 -11.22 -1.01 -14.85
CA ILE A 219 -11.52 0.13 -15.72
C ILE A 219 -10.85 1.39 -15.19
N ALA A 220 -10.97 1.69 -13.89
CA ALA A 220 -10.43 2.92 -13.32
C ALA A 220 -8.92 2.85 -13.07
N SER A 221 -8.39 1.71 -12.60
CA SER A 221 -6.98 1.60 -12.20
C SER A 221 -5.95 1.90 -13.30
N PRO A 222 -6.13 1.57 -14.60
CA PRO A 222 -5.17 1.97 -15.64
C PRO A 222 -5.02 3.49 -15.78
N TRP A 223 -6.06 4.25 -15.45
CA TRP A 223 -6.06 5.71 -15.52
C TRP A 223 -5.27 6.38 -14.38
N LEU A 224 -4.78 5.63 -13.39
CA LEU A 224 -3.80 6.13 -12.43
C LEU A 224 -2.52 6.63 -13.13
N LEU A 225 -2.16 6.00 -14.25
CA LEU A 225 -0.99 6.36 -15.07
C LEU A 225 -1.26 7.54 -16.03
N SER A 226 -2.47 8.10 -16.02
CA SER A 226 -2.83 9.21 -16.89
C SER A 226 -2.04 10.48 -16.52
N PRO A 227 -1.53 11.25 -17.50
CA PRO A 227 -0.86 12.52 -17.22
C PRO A 227 -1.83 13.65 -16.79
N SER A 228 -3.14 13.44 -16.94
CA SER A 228 -4.17 14.43 -16.59
C SER A 228 -4.43 14.46 -15.09
N GLN A 229 -4.16 15.59 -14.44
CA GLN A 229 -4.38 15.78 -12.99
C GLN A 229 -5.85 15.61 -12.60
N SER A 230 -6.79 16.05 -13.44
CA SER A 230 -8.23 15.88 -13.18
C SER A 230 -8.63 14.42 -13.21
N THR A 231 -8.08 13.65 -14.17
CA THR A 231 -8.33 12.21 -14.28
C THR A 231 -7.74 11.48 -13.07
N GLN A 232 -6.51 11.80 -12.69
CA GLN A 232 -5.86 11.21 -11.52
C GLN A 232 -6.62 11.51 -10.21
N ALA A 233 -7.17 12.72 -10.04
CA ALA A 233 -7.97 13.05 -8.86
C ALA A 233 -9.26 12.21 -8.77
N VAL A 234 -10.00 12.09 -9.88
CA VAL A 234 -11.21 11.25 -9.94
C VAL A 234 -10.88 9.79 -9.69
N VAL A 235 -9.85 9.27 -10.35
CA VAL A 235 -9.44 7.87 -10.21
C VAL A 235 -8.92 7.59 -8.80
N GLY A 236 -8.13 8.50 -8.22
CA GLY A 236 -7.65 8.41 -6.84
C GLY A 236 -8.80 8.34 -5.84
N PHE A 237 -9.85 9.16 -6.04
CA PHE A 237 -11.07 9.08 -5.23
C PHE A 237 -11.79 7.73 -5.38
N VAL A 238 -11.93 7.22 -6.61
CA VAL A 238 -12.52 5.89 -6.86
C VAL A 238 -11.70 4.78 -6.18
N GLN A 239 -10.37 4.83 -6.24
CA GLN A 239 -9.50 3.86 -5.57
C GLN A 239 -9.58 3.96 -4.05
N LEU A 240 -9.75 5.17 -3.50
CA LEU A 240 -9.93 5.36 -2.06
C LEU A 240 -11.24 4.72 -1.57
N LEU A 241 -12.33 4.90 -2.32
CA LEU A 241 -13.60 4.22 -2.05
C LEU A 241 -13.45 2.70 -2.13
N HIS A 242 -12.74 2.21 -3.15
CA HIS A 242 -12.48 0.77 -3.33
C HIS A 242 -11.67 0.18 -2.15
N VAL A 243 -10.57 0.83 -1.75
CA VAL A 243 -9.80 0.45 -0.57
C VAL A 243 -10.65 0.43 0.69
N THR A 244 -11.50 1.45 0.86
CA THR A 244 -12.36 1.56 2.04
C THR A 244 -13.36 0.41 2.09
N LEU A 245 -13.99 0.08 0.97
CA LEU A 245 -14.88 -1.07 0.88
C LEU A 245 -14.14 -2.37 1.19
N ASP A 246 -12.98 -2.62 0.59
CA ASP A 246 -12.21 -3.84 0.87
C ASP A 246 -11.82 -3.95 2.34
N ALA A 247 -11.38 -2.84 2.94
CA ALA A 247 -11.02 -2.76 4.36
C ALA A 247 -12.21 -2.92 5.31
N MET A 248 -13.45 -2.80 4.82
CA MET A 248 -14.66 -3.14 5.57
C MET A 248 -15.07 -4.60 5.38
N LEU A 249 -14.62 -5.28 4.32
CA LEU A 249 -15.03 -6.64 4.00
C LEU A 249 -14.09 -7.70 4.58
N VAL A 250 -12.80 -7.50 4.41
CA VAL A 250 -11.81 -8.53 4.69
C VAL A 250 -10.61 -7.90 5.37
N ASN A 251 -10.14 -8.55 6.44
CA ASN A 251 -8.86 -8.18 7.01
C ASN A 251 -7.74 -8.68 6.09
N GLN A 252 -7.21 -7.76 5.28
CA GLN A 252 -6.08 -8.01 4.37
C GLN A 252 -4.76 -7.48 4.95
N GLY A 253 -4.66 -7.35 6.27
CA GLY A 253 -3.46 -6.92 6.98
C GLY A 253 -3.00 -5.52 6.54
N THR A 254 -1.81 -5.45 5.96
CA THR A 254 -1.10 -4.19 5.64
C THR A 254 -1.47 -3.61 4.28
N LEU A 255 -2.37 -4.27 3.55
CA LEU A 255 -2.76 -3.88 2.20
C LEU A 255 -3.51 -2.55 2.15
N TRP A 256 -4.43 -2.30 3.08
CA TRP A 256 -5.19 -1.05 3.09
C TRP A 256 -4.30 0.18 3.35
N PRO A 257 -3.43 0.25 4.39
CA PRO A 257 -2.61 1.44 4.60
C PRO A 257 -1.59 1.62 3.48
N CYS A 258 -1.06 0.52 2.94
CA CYS A 258 -0.16 0.54 1.78
C CYS A 258 -0.87 1.10 0.53
N SER A 259 -2.09 0.65 0.26
CA SER A 259 -2.88 1.16 -0.86
C SER A 259 -3.22 2.65 -0.70
N VAL A 260 -3.61 3.11 0.49
CA VAL A 260 -3.87 4.54 0.73
C VAL A 260 -2.59 5.35 0.57
N ALA A 261 -1.44 4.88 1.06
CA ALA A 261 -0.16 5.55 0.86
C ALA A 261 0.16 5.73 -0.64
N LEU A 262 -0.06 4.69 -1.44
CA LEU A 262 0.14 4.70 -2.90
C LEU A 262 -0.85 5.62 -3.64
N ILE A 263 -2.07 5.79 -3.13
CA ILE A 263 -3.07 6.71 -3.72
C ILE A 263 -2.71 8.18 -3.43
N VAL A 264 -2.15 8.44 -2.25
CA VAL A 264 -1.82 9.80 -1.79
C VAL A 264 -0.52 10.32 -2.39
N LEU A 265 0.39 9.44 -2.81
CA LEU A 265 1.66 9.76 -3.48
C LEU A 265 1.46 10.43 -4.84
#